data_AF-A0A1Q6HUZ1-F1
#
_entry.id   AF-A0A1Q6HUZ1-F1
#
_cell.length_a   1.000
_cell.length_b   1.000
_cell.length_c   1.000
_cell.angle_alpha   90.00
_cell.angle_beta   90.00
_cell.angle_gamma   90.00
#
_symmetry.space_group_name_H-M   'P 1'
#
loop_
_entity.id
_entity.type
_entity.pdbx_description
1 polymer ?
#
loop_
_entity_poly.entity_id
_entity_poly.type
_entity_poly.pdbx_seq_one_letter_code
_entity_poly.pdbx_strand_id
1 'polypeptide(L)'
;MTSKTEIEYDLQKTSDILILNGTLTESPGLIHGKTGIAIFFFHYSQYTKNMLFADYAMDIIYEIQNQIHSNSLANYENGIAGIGVGIDYLIQNNFLTSEDDIYEDIDERMYRAVMYDPWQSFNMYDGLTGYGRYWIMRLGYQSPSKYAKECLTHIIIKIKDNLSNISPDEQTDIYCFLHDLQKTSSFSNCTDILKQCYKWDLFSSKHINRYFPHLKNHIIGNKARIIKYYNYFTNPQHNDNINNNFYLDTEISPKSMGILDGFAGKGLLQLTTLNSLNTRWMQLL
;
A
#
# COMPACT_ATOMS: atom_id res chain seq x y z
N MET A 1 -0.72 20.89 22.16
CA MET A 1 0.17 20.81 20.98
C MET A 1 1.45 20.16 21.46
N THR A 2 1.75 18.95 20.99
CA THR A 2 3.04 18.26 21.20
C THR A 2 4.13 19.15 20.63
N SER A 3 5.22 19.37 21.38
CA SER A 3 6.29 20.24 20.88
C SER A 3 7.06 19.57 19.74
N LYS A 4 7.65 20.34 18.82
CA LYS A 4 8.49 19.78 17.75
C LYS A 4 9.59 18.86 18.32
N THR A 5 10.25 19.32 19.38
CA THR A 5 11.32 18.57 20.08
C THR A 5 10.85 17.23 20.63
N GLU A 6 9.62 17.17 21.14
CA GLU A 6 9.03 15.94 21.67
C GLU A 6 8.74 14.92 20.56
N ILE A 7 8.24 15.39 19.40
CA ILE A 7 8.03 14.53 18.22
C ILE A 7 9.36 13.99 17.69
N GLU A 8 10.42 14.81 17.65
CA GLU A 8 11.76 14.40 17.22
C GLU A 8 12.37 13.35 18.15
N TYR A 9 12.21 13.53 19.47
CA TYR A 9 12.64 12.55 20.47
C TYR A 9 11.89 11.22 20.34
N ASP A 10 10.57 11.26 20.15
CA ASP A 10 9.79 10.05 19.94
C ASP A 10 10.05 9.39 18.59
N LEU A 11 10.41 10.15 17.56
CA LEU A 11 10.82 9.63 16.26
C LEU A 11 12.16 8.89 16.36
N GLN A 12 13.12 9.44 17.12
CA GLN A 12 14.38 8.76 17.39
C GLN A 12 14.13 7.41 18.09
N LYS A 13 13.29 7.37 19.13
CA LYS A 13 12.90 6.10 19.78
C LYS A 13 12.27 5.10 18.81
N THR A 14 11.38 5.56 17.92
CA THR A 14 10.80 4.71 16.87
C THR A 14 11.90 4.12 15.98
N SER A 15 12.89 4.94 15.58
CA SER A 15 14.00 4.47 14.75
C SER A 15 14.88 3.45 15.49
N ASP A 16 15.20 3.67 16.77
CA ASP A 16 16.02 2.75 17.57
C ASP A 16 15.35 1.37 17.69
N ILE A 17 14.03 1.33 17.92
CA ILE A 17 13.25 0.09 17.97
C ILE A 17 13.29 -0.62 16.61
N LEU A 18 13.12 0.12 15.51
CA LEU A 18 13.14 -0.45 14.17
C LEU A 18 14.53 -0.96 13.76
N ILE A 19 15.63 -0.32 14.20
CA ILE A 19 17.00 -0.82 13.97
C ILE A 19 17.19 -2.17 14.66
N LEU A 20 16.72 -2.29 15.91
CA LEU A 20 16.87 -3.52 16.69
C LEU A 20 16.03 -4.68 16.15
N ASN A 21 14.90 -4.39 15.49
CA ASN A 21 13.92 -5.41 15.09
C ASN A 21 13.77 -5.59 13.57
N GLY A 22 14.41 -4.75 12.74
CA GLY A 22 14.19 -4.74 11.30
C GLY A 22 14.49 -6.09 10.65
N THR A 23 15.69 -6.62 10.88
CA THR A 23 16.12 -7.93 10.37
C THR A 23 15.47 -9.10 11.10
N LEU A 24 15.04 -8.90 12.37
CA LEU A 24 14.34 -9.91 13.17
C LEU A 24 12.86 -10.09 12.77
N THR A 25 12.28 -9.12 12.06
CA THR A 25 10.87 -9.17 11.63
C THR A 25 10.70 -10.28 10.59
N GLU A 26 9.98 -11.35 10.91
CA GLU A 26 9.88 -12.51 10.01
C GLU A 26 9.22 -12.17 8.66
N SER A 27 8.10 -11.45 8.67
CA SER A 27 7.33 -11.15 7.46
C SER A 27 8.10 -10.18 6.53
N PRO A 28 8.33 -10.55 5.25
CA PRO A 28 8.92 -9.63 4.27
C PRO A 28 7.93 -8.57 3.77
N GLY A 29 6.63 -8.75 4.03
CA GLY A 29 5.55 -7.98 3.42
C GLY A 29 5.52 -6.48 3.76
N LEU A 30 4.60 -5.78 3.11
CA LEU A 30 4.48 -4.32 3.20
C LEU A 30 3.74 -3.86 4.45
N ILE A 31 2.54 -4.40 4.70
CA ILE A 31 1.60 -3.85 5.68
C ILE A 31 2.11 -4.02 7.11
N HIS A 32 2.70 -5.18 7.39
CA HIS A 32 3.15 -5.58 8.73
C HIS A 32 4.64 -5.95 8.81
N GLY A 33 5.36 -5.96 7.68
CA GLY A 33 6.68 -6.57 7.55
C GLY A 33 7.82 -5.62 7.16
N LYS A 34 8.94 -6.24 6.80
CA LYS A 34 10.24 -5.60 6.50
C LYS A 34 10.16 -4.53 5.40
N THR A 35 9.32 -4.71 4.38
CA THR A 35 9.20 -3.72 3.29
C THR A 35 8.75 -2.36 3.84
N GLY A 36 7.84 -2.34 4.81
CA GLY A 36 7.43 -1.11 5.48
C GLY A 36 8.57 -0.44 6.26
N ILE A 37 9.42 -1.24 6.88
CA ILE A 37 10.60 -0.79 7.65
C ILE A 37 11.62 -0.13 6.71
N ALA A 38 11.93 -0.76 5.58
CA ALA A 38 12.81 -0.19 4.56
C ALA A 38 12.29 1.17 4.07
N ILE A 39 10.99 1.26 3.76
CA ILE A 39 10.36 2.53 3.37
C ILE A 39 10.56 3.61 4.43
N PHE A 40 10.36 3.29 5.71
CA PHE A 40 10.62 4.24 6.79
C PHE A 40 12.08 4.72 6.80
N PHE A 41 13.05 3.81 6.73
CA PHE A 41 14.47 4.18 6.86
C PHE A 41 15.02 4.99 5.69
N PHE A 42 14.52 4.78 4.47
CA PHE A 42 14.84 5.66 3.34
C PHE A 42 14.40 7.11 3.59
N HIS A 43 13.16 7.30 4.05
CA HIS A 43 12.66 8.63 4.44
C HIS A 43 13.39 9.21 5.66
N TYR A 44 13.70 8.37 6.65
CA TYR A 44 14.43 8.78 7.84
C TYR A 44 15.87 9.20 7.54
N SER A 45 16.53 8.54 6.58
CA SER A 45 17.84 8.93 6.07
C SER A 45 17.82 10.35 5.47
N GLN A 46 16.81 10.66 4.64
CA GLN A 46 16.66 12.01 4.09
C GLN A 46 16.43 13.06 5.18
N TYR A 47 15.57 12.75 6.16
CA TYR A 47 15.26 13.66 7.26
C TYR A 47 16.50 13.97 8.12
N THR A 48 17.26 12.94 8.49
CA THR A 48 18.46 13.07 9.34
C THR A 48 19.72 13.47 8.58
N LYS A 49 19.70 13.35 7.24
CA LYS A 49 20.87 13.47 6.36
C LYS A 49 21.98 12.47 6.70
N ASN A 50 21.61 11.30 7.20
CA ASN A 50 22.53 10.23 7.54
C ASN A 50 22.33 9.03 6.62
N MET A 51 23.30 8.78 5.75
CA MET A 51 23.26 7.69 4.76
C MET A 51 23.31 6.30 5.41
N LEU A 52 23.78 6.16 6.66
CA LEU A 52 23.79 4.88 7.36
C LEU A 52 22.38 4.28 7.50
N PHE A 53 21.33 5.11 7.56
CA PHE A 53 19.96 4.62 7.57
C PHE A 53 19.51 4.11 6.19
N ALA A 54 20.00 4.72 5.10
CA ALA A 54 19.75 4.21 3.76
C ALA A 54 20.52 2.91 3.51
N ASP A 55 21.76 2.80 3.99
CA ASP A 55 22.55 1.56 3.93
C ASP A 55 21.83 0.43 4.68
N TYR A 56 21.33 0.71 5.89
CA TYR A 56 20.51 -0.25 6.65
C TYR A 56 19.20 -0.62 5.93
N ALA A 57 18.54 0.34 5.28
CA ALA A 57 17.35 0.06 4.48
C ALA A 57 17.68 -0.86 3.29
N MET A 58 18.83 -0.68 2.66
CA MET A 58 19.32 -1.57 1.60
C MET A 58 19.60 -2.99 2.09
N ASP A 59 20.18 -3.15 3.28
CA ASP A 59 20.37 -4.47 3.90
C ASP A 59 19.02 -5.19 4.10
N ILE A 60 18.00 -4.45 4.56
CA ILE A 60 16.63 -4.98 4.69
C ILE A 60 16.07 -5.40 3.31
N ILE A 61 16.26 -4.59 2.26
CA ILE A 61 15.82 -4.95 0.90
C ILE A 61 16.49 -6.24 0.42
N TYR A 62 17.80 -6.39 0.64
CA TYR A 62 18.53 -7.61 0.29
C TYR A 62 17.99 -8.84 1.06
N GLU A 63 17.68 -8.70 2.34
CA GLU A 63 17.03 -9.77 3.11
C GLU A 63 15.64 -10.13 2.58
N ILE A 64 14.84 -9.14 2.18
CA ILE A 64 13.52 -9.36 1.56
C ILE A 64 13.69 -10.15 0.26
N GLN A 65 14.64 -9.77 -0.60
CA GLN A 65 14.91 -10.48 -1.85
C GLN A 65 15.30 -11.94 -1.60
N ASN A 66 16.16 -12.20 -0.60
CA ASN A 66 16.55 -13.57 -0.24
C ASN A 66 15.40 -14.42 0.34
N GLN A 67 14.29 -13.81 0.76
CA GLN A 67 13.08 -14.49 1.25
C GLN A 67 12.04 -14.74 0.15
N ILE A 68 12.21 -14.16 -1.04
CA ILE A 68 11.31 -14.39 -2.17
C ILE A 68 11.66 -15.75 -2.79
N HIS A 69 10.63 -16.57 -2.98
CA HIS A 69 10.74 -17.86 -3.65
C HIS A 69 9.42 -18.20 -4.37
N SER A 70 9.44 -19.25 -5.19
CA SER A 70 8.32 -19.65 -6.07
C SER A 70 6.98 -19.96 -5.37
N ASN A 71 7.01 -20.12 -4.04
CA ASN A 71 5.86 -20.46 -3.20
C ASN A 71 5.51 -19.35 -2.19
N SER A 72 6.19 -18.20 -2.23
CA SER A 72 5.85 -17.08 -1.36
C SER A 72 4.40 -16.65 -1.62
N LEU A 73 3.78 -16.08 -0.58
CA LEU A 73 2.42 -15.56 -0.68
C LEU A 73 2.36 -14.47 -1.75
N ALA A 74 1.35 -14.51 -2.61
CA ALA A 74 1.14 -13.47 -3.63
C ALA A 74 0.39 -12.24 -3.09
N ASN A 75 -0.15 -12.32 -1.88
CA ASN A 75 -1.01 -11.30 -1.32
C ASN A 75 -0.33 -9.95 -1.11
N TYR A 76 -1.14 -8.90 -0.99
CA TYR A 76 -0.65 -7.55 -0.82
C TYR A 76 -0.22 -7.27 0.62
N GLU A 77 -0.90 -7.89 1.60
CA GLU A 77 -0.61 -7.64 3.02
C GLU A 77 0.80 -8.11 3.43
N ASN A 78 1.11 -9.36 3.12
CA ASN A 78 2.29 -10.06 3.61
C ASN A 78 3.20 -10.62 2.50
N GLY A 79 2.79 -10.45 1.25
CA GLY A 79 3.35 -11.17 0.11
C GLY A 79 3.92 -10.29 -0.99
N ILE A 80 4.19 -10.92 -2.11
CA ILE A 80 4.96 -10.37 -3.24
C ILE A 80 4.27 -9.17 -3.89
N ALA A 81 2.93 -9.13 -3.96
CA ALA A 81 2.24 -7.96 -4.50
C ALA A 81 2.55 -6.69 -3.68
N GLY A 82 2.55 -6.79 -2.35
CA GLY A 82 2.86 -5.69 -1.46
C GLY A 82 4.34 -5.31 -1.53
N ILE A 83 5.23 -6.31 -1.56
CA ILE A 83 6.67 -6.09 -1.70
C ILE A 83 6.96 -5.33 -3.01
N GLY A 84 6.44 -5.81 -4.15
CA GLY A 84 6.67 -5.19 -5.46
C GLY A 84 6.16 -3.75 -5.55
N VAL A 85 4.98 -3.47 -4.97
CA VAL A 85 4.44 -2.10 -4.88
C VAL A 85 5.24 -1.22 -3.92
N GLY A 86 5.77 -1.79 -2.83
CA GLY A 86 6.66 -1.09 -1.91
C GLY A 86 8.00 -0.72 -2.55
N ILE A 87 8.60 -1.62 -3.34
CA ILE A 87 9.82 -1.36 -4.12
C ILE A 87 9.56 -0.27 -5.16
N ASP A 88 8.44 -0.34 -5.89
CA ASP A 88 8.10 0.71 -6.86
C ASP A 88 7.92 2.06 -6.17
N TYR A 89 7.27 2.11 -5.01
CA TYR A 89 7.21 3.34 -4.22
C TYR A 89 8.60 3.92 -3.92
N LEU A 90 9.58 3.08 -3.60
CA LEU A 90 10.96 3.53 -3.38
C LEU A 90 11.60 4.07 -4.66
N ILE A 91 11.37 3.42 -5.80
CA ILE A 91 11.83 3.86 -7.13
C ILE A 91 11.20 5.22 -7.49
N GLN A 92 9.88 5.37 -7.33
CA GLN A 92 9.16 6.62 -7.63
C GLN A 92 9.60 7.79 -6.73
N ASN A 93 10.21 7.51 -5.58
CA ASN A 93 10.78 8.52 -4.69
C ASN A 93 12.30 8.71 -4.88
N ASN A 94 12.89 8.11 -5.92
CA ASN A 94 14.32 8.15 -6.26
C ASN A 94 15.24 7.59 -5.15
N PHE A 95 14.75 6.65 -4.33
CA PHE A 95 15.58 5.93 -3.36
C PHE A 95 16.29 4.74 -3.97
N LEU A 96 15.64 4.08 -4.93
CA LEU A 96 16.16 2.93 -5.65
C LEU A 96 16.13 3.20 -7.16
N THR A 97 17.00 2.51 -7.89
CA THR A 97 16.94 2.42 -9.35
C THR A 97 16.15 1.19 -9.76
N SER A 98 15.33 1.32 -10.81
CA SER A 98 14.65 0.18 -11.41
C SER A 98 15.67 -0.66 -12.17
N GLU A 99 16.08 -1.79 -11.60
CA GLU A 99 16.80 -2.84 -12.31
C GLU A 99 15.79 -3.93 -12.67
N ASP A 100 15.75 -4.32 -13.96
CA ASP A 100 14.74 -5.26 -14.47
C ASP A 100 14.78 -6.61 -13.72
N ASP A 101 15.95 -7.02 -13.23
CA ASP A 101 16.20 -8.27 -12.52
C ASP A 101 15.44 -8.39 -11.19
N ILE A 102 15.18 -7.28 -10.50
CA ILE A 102 14.45 -7.30 -9.20
C ILE A 102 13.02 -7.84 -9.38
N TYR A 103 12.47 -7.64 -10.58
CA TYR A 103 11.07 -7.85 -10.86
C TYR A 103 10.76 -9.13 -11.62
N GLU A 104 11.77 -9.83 -12.16
CA GLU A 104 11.55 -11.04 -12.97
C GLU A 104 10.85 -12.14 -12.16
N ASP A 105 11.42 -12.51 -11.01
CA ASP A 105 10.84 -13.52 -10.10
C ASP A 105 9.47 -13.08 -9.53
N ILE A 106 9.33 -11.77 -9.28
CA ILE A 106 8.10 -11.16 -8.77
C ILE A 106 7.00 -11.26 -9.83
N ASP A 107 7.30 -10.93 -11.09
CA ASP A 107 6.37 -10.99 -12.21
C ASP A 107 5.91 -12.41 -12.49
N GLU A 108 6.84 -13.36 -12.53
CA GLU A 108 6.50 -14.76 -12.78
C GLU A 108 5.54 -15.28 -11.70
N ARG A 109 5.87 -15.03 -10.44
CA ARG A 109 5.06 -15.48 -9.30
C ARG A 109 3.69 -14.80 -9.26
N MET A 110 3.62 -13.50 -9.57
CA MET A 110 2.36 -12.75 -9.66
C MET A 110 1.52 -13.16 -10.86
N TYR A 111 2.13 -13.53 -11.98
CA TYR A 111 1.41 -13.99 -13.17
C TYR A 111 0.73 -15.31 -12.86
N ARG A 112 1.48 -16.23 -12.23
CA ARG A 112 0.94 -17.49 -11.74
C ARG A 112 -0.21 -17.29 -10.74
N ALA A 113 -0.07 -16.33 -9.83
CA ALA A 113 -1.09 -16.02 -8.82
C ALA A 113 -2.43 -15.64 -9.45
N VAL A 114 -2.41 -14.81 -10.51
CA VAL A 114 -3.62 -14.34 -11.18
C VAL A 114 -4.21 -15.40 -12.09
N MET A 115 -3.37 -16.14 -12.82
CA MET A 115 -3.82 -17.00 -13.92
C MET A 115 -4.16 -18.43 -13.49
N TYR A 116 -3.49 -18.94 -12.45
CA TYR A 116 -3.52 -20.37 -12.13
C TYR A 116 -3.82 -20.69 -10.66
N ASP A 117 -3.38 -19.86 -9.72
CA ASP A 117 -3.62 -20.13 -8.29
C ASP A 117 -5.12 -19.92 -7.94
N PRO A 118 -5.65 -20.68 -6.96
CA PRO A 118 -6.98 -20.44 -6.44
C PRO A 118 -7.01 -19.10 -5.69
N TRP A 119 -8.06 -18.30 -5.93
CA TRP A 119 -8.33 -17.07 -5.21
C TRP A 119 -9.60 -17.23 -4.36
N GLN A 120 -9.69 -16.47 -3.26
CA GLN A 120 -10.77 -16.61 -2.27
C GLN A 120 -11.63 -15.35 -2.13
N SER A 121 -11.10 -14.19 -2.54
CA SER A 121 -11.77 -12.90 -2.36
C SER A 121 -11.32 -11.88 -3.40
N PHE A 122 -12.04 -10.78 -3.46
CA PHE A 122 -11.68 -9.56 -4.19
C PHE A 122 -11.11 -8.47 -3.28
N ASN A 123 -10.85 -8.77 -2.00
CA ASN A 123 -10.33 -7.77 -1.07
C ASN A 123 -8.91 -7.30 -1.45
N MET A 124 -8.54 -6.11 -0.96
CA MET A 124 -7.26 -5.48 -1.29
C MET A 124 -6.04 -6.21 -0.72
N TYR A 125 -6.18 -6.86 0.45
CA TYR A 125 -5.05 -7.39 1.19
C TYR A 125 -4.69 -8.84 0.81
N ASP A 126 -5.69 -9.69 0.58
CA ASP A 126 -5.55 -11.12 0.30
C ASP A 126 -6.12 -11.56 -1.06
N GLY A 127 -6.82 -10.65 -1.74
CA GLY A 127 -7.62 -10.96 -2.92
C GLY A 127 -7.08 -10.36 -4.21
N LEU A 128 -7.89 -10.55 -5.26
CA LEU A 128 -7.52 -10.21 -6.63
C LEU A 128 -7.30 -8.71 -6.87
N THR A 129 -7.91 -7.82 -6.10
CA THR A 129 -7.69 -6.36 -6.26
C THR A 129 -6.30 -5.95 -5.77
N GLY A 130 -5.77 -6.62 -4.74
CA GLY A 130 -4.37 -6.50 -4.31
C GLY A 130 -3.39 -6.93 -5.40
N TYR A 131 -3.67 -8.04 -6.08
CA TYR A 131 -2.85 -8.51 -7.21
C TYR A 131 -2.97 -7.53 -8.39
N GLY A 132 -4.18 -7.02 -8.62
CA GLY A 132 -4.47 -6.02 -9.64
C GLY A 132 -3.69 -4.73 -9.40
N ARG A 133 -3.51 -4.29 -8.15
CA ARG A 133 -2.72 -3.10 -7.84
C ARG A 133 -1.26 -3.24 -8.27
N TYR A 134 -0.65 -4.40 -8.04
CA TYR A 134 0.69 -4.72 -8.54
C TYR A 134 0.75 -4.61 -10.08
N TRP A 135 -0.23 -5.17 -10.77
CA TRP A 135 -0.25 -5.13 -12.25
C TRP A 135 -0.58 -3.74 -12.83
N ILE A 136 -1.40 -2.92 -12.16
CA ILE A 136 -1.61 -1.51 -12.54
C ILE A 136 -0.28 -0.77 -12.53
N MET A 137 0.51 -0.93 -11.47
CA MET A 137 1.84 -0.36 -11.35
C MET A 137 2.75 -0.83 -12.49
N ARG A 138 2.76 -2.13 -12.81
CA ARG A 138 3.57 -2.66 -13.91
C ARG A 138 3.16 -2.18 -15.31
N LEU A 139 1.94 -1.65 -15.52
CA LEU A 139 1.59 -1.02 -16.79
C LEU A 139 2.46 0.20 -17.12
N GLY A 140 3.05 0.86 -16.12
CA GLY A 140 3.95 1.99 -16.30
C GLY A 140 5.30 1.62 -16.94
N TYR A 141 5.62 0.32 -17.03
CA TYR A 141 6.92 -0.18 -17.48
C TYR A 141 6.75 -0.97 -18.79
N GLN A 142 7.64 -0.74 -19.77
CA GLN A 142 7.47 -1.29 -21.13
C GLN A 142 7.54 -2.82 -21.17
N SER A 143 8.57 -3.41 -20.55
CA SER A 143 8.82 -4.86 -20.54
C SER A 143 7.63 -5.71 -20.02
N PRO A 144 7.09 -5.47 -18.81
CA PRO A 144 6.00 -6.27 -18.23
C PRO A 144 4.61 -5.92 -18.78
N SER A 145 4.48 -4.87 -19.61
CA SER A 145 3.17 -4.31 -19.99
C SER A 145 2.22 -5.32 -20.63
N LYS A 146 2.74 -6.36 -21.30
CA LYS A 146 1.94 -7.44 -21.87
C LYS A 146 1.31 -8.31 -20.77
N TYR A 147 2.12 -8.82 -19.84
CA TYR A 147 1.65 -9.63 -18.72
C TYR A 147 0.67 -8.85 -17.83
N ALA A 148 0.98 -7.58 -17.56
CA ALA A 148 0.10 -6.69 -16.84
C ALA A 148 -1.29 -6.59 -17.50
N LYS A 149 -1.35 -6.40 -18.82
CA LYS A 149 -2.62 -6.32 -19.55
C LYS A 149 -3.41 -7.63 -19.48
N GLU A 150 -2.74 -8.77 -19.63
CA GLU A 150 -3.36 -10.09 -19.54
C GLU A 150 -3.95 -10.34 -18.15
N CYS A 151 -3.17 -10.14 -17.09
CA CYS A 151 -3.60 -10.33 -15.71
C CYS A 151 -4.74 -9.38 -15.31
N LEU A 152 -4.65 -8.09 -15.66
CA LEU A 152 -5.71 -7.12 -15.37
C LEU A 152 -7.00 -7.47 -16.09
N THR A 153 -6.92 -7.89 -17.36
CA THR A 153 -8.09 -8.36 -18.11
C THR A 153 -8.71 -9.59 -17.44
N HIS A 154 -7.90 -10.54 -16.97
CA HIS A 154 -8.37 -11.71 -16.25
C HIS A 154 -9.13 -11.33 -14.96
N ILE A 155 -8.55 -10.42 -14.15
CA ILE A 155 -9.17 -9.93 -12.92
C ILE A 155 -10.51 -9.24 -13.21
N ILE A 156 -10.58 -8.40 -14.25
CA ILE A 156 -11.82 -7.74 -14.68
C ILE A 156 -12.90 -8.76 -15.03
N ILE A 157 -12.55 -9.82 -15.78
CA ILE A 157 -13.49 -10.88 -16.14
C ILE A 157 -14.02 -11.58 -14.87
N LYS A 158 -13.13 -11.92 -13.93
CA LYS A 158 -13.53 -12.53 -12.64
C LYS A 158 -14.49 -11.64 -11.84
N ILE A 159 -14.21 -10.34 -11.76
CA ILE A 159 -15.11 -9.37 -11.11
C ILE A 159 -16.47 -9.38 -11.80
N LYS A 160 -16.48 -9.27 -13.14
CA LYS A 160 -17.71 -9.23 -13.95
C LYS A 160 -18.58 -10.47 -13.73
N ASP A 161 -17.96 -11.65 -13.74
CA ASP A 161 -18.65 -12.93 -13.59
C ASP A 161 -19.26 -13.12 -12.19
N ASN A 162 -18.79 -12.37 -11.17
CA ASN A 162 -19.22 -12.51 -9.79
C ASN A 162 -20.00 -11.29 -9.25
N LEU A 163 -20.35 -10.31 -10.10
CA LEU A 163 -20.92 -9.02 -9.67
C LEU A 163 -22.12 -9.12 -8.71
N SER A 164 -22.94 -10.17 -8.82
CA SER A 164 -24.14 -10.35 -7.99
C SER A 164 -23.86 -10.83 -6.56
N ASN A 165 -22.66 -11.37 -6.30
CA ASN A 165 -22.34 -12.09 -5.07
C ASN A 165 -21.22 -11.42 -4.24
N ILE A 166 -20.83 -10.19 -4.59
CA ILE A 166 -19.74 -9.46 -3.94
C ILE A 166 -20.23 -8.90 -2.60
N SER A 167 -19.48 -9.16 -1.53
CA SER A 167 -19.75 -8.62 -0.20
C SER A 167 -19.55 -7.09 -0.15
N PRO A 168 -20.26 -6.36 0.72
CA PRO A 168 -20.10 -4.90 0.84
C PRO A 168 -18.64 -4.44 1.08
N ASP A 169 -17.87 -5.23 1.82
CA ASP A 169 -16.46 -4.95 2.13
C ASP A 169 -15.61 -4.98 0.85
N GLU A 170 -15.82 -5.98 -0.01
CA GLU A 170 -15.10 -6.12 -1.28
C GLU A 170 -15.57 -5.12 -2.35
N GLN A 171 -16.83 -4.68 -2.30
CA GLN A 171 -17.36 -3.69 -3.25
C GLN A 171 -16.54 -2.40 -3.24
N THR A 172 -16.10 -1.97 -2.05
CA THR A 172 -15.25 -0.78 -1.90
C THR A 172 -13.90 -0.97 -2.58
N ASP A 173 -13.23 -2.09 -2.33
CA ASP A 173 -11.91 -2.38 -2.90
C ASP A 173 -11.97 -2.55 -4.42
N ILE A 174 -13.00 -3.24 -4.93
CA ILE A 174 -13.26 -3.39 -6.37
C ILE A 174 -13.49 -2.03 -7.03
N TYR A 175 -14.33 -1.19 -6.44
CA TYR A 175 -14.58 0.15 -6.98
C TYR A 175 -13.29 0.97 -7.07
N CYS A 176 -12.50 1.01 -5.99
CA CYS A 176 -11.22 1.72 -5.99
C CYS A 176 -10.24 1.17 -7.04
N PHE A 177 -10.11 -0.15 -7.12
CA PHE A 177 -9.26 -0.82 -8.13
C PHE A 177 -9.67 -0.44 -9.56
N LEU A 178 -10.96 -0.58 -9.89
CA LEU A 178 -11.47 -0.26 -11.23
C LEU A 178 -11.34 1.25 -11.54
N HIS A 179 -11.55 2.10 -10.55
CA HIS A 179 -11.39 3.55 -10.68
C HIS A 179 -9.95 3.94 -11.00
N ASP A 180 -8.97 3.33 -10.32
CA ASP A 180 -7.55 3.56 -10.62
C ASP A 180 -7.15 2.97 -11.97
N LEU A 181 -7.66 1.79 -12.31
CA LEU A 181 -7.40 1.17 -13.60
C LEU A 181 -7.92 2.02 -14.76
N GLN A 182 -9.09 2.67 -14.61
CA GLN A 182 -9.66 3.55 -15.63
C GLN A 182 -8.76 4.77 -15.94
N LYS A 183 -7.96 5.24 -14.96
CA LYS A 183 -7.02 6.34 -15.19
C LYS A 183 -5.86 5.94 -16.11
N THR A 184 -5.64 4.64 -16.31
CA THR A 184 -4.63 4.13 -17.23
C THR A 184 -5.15 4.13 -18.67
N SER A 185 -4.33 4.59 -19.62
CA SER A 185 -4.72 4.70 -21.04
C SER A 185 -5.12 3.36 -21.68
N SER A 186 -4.67 2.24 -21.12
CA SER A 186 -4.92 0.90 -21.66
C SER A 186 -6.29 0.32 -21.31
N PHE A 187 -7.02 0.90 -20.34
CA PHE A 187 -8.24 0.31 -19.78
C PHE A 187 -9.42 1.27 -19.64
N SER A 188 -9.50 2.28 -20.51
CA SER A 188 -10.61 3.25 -20.57
C SER A 188 -12.00 2.60 -20.73
N ASN A 189 -12.08 1.34 -21.18
CA ASN A 189 -13.31 0.58 -21.37
C ASN A 189 -13.87 -0.09 -20.10
N CYS A 190 -13.26 0.08 -18.92
CA CYS A 190 -13.84 -0.43 -17.65
C CYS A 190 -15.08 0.35 -17.19
N THR A 191 -15.48 1.38 -17.92
CA THR A 191 -16.62 2.27 -17.63
C THR A 191 -17.93 1.52 -17.41
N ASP A 192 -18.19 0.45 -18.15
CA ASP A 192 -19.46 -0.28 -18.03
C ASP A 192 -19.57 -1.12 -16.75
N ILE A 193 -18.44 -1.59 -16.21
CA ILE A 193 -18.42 -2.28 -14.92
C ILE A 193 -18.51 -1.26 -13.79
N LEU A 194 -17.76 -0.15 -13.88
CA LEU A 194 -17.85 0.95 -12.92
C LEU A 194 -19.27 1.53 -12.82
N LYS A 195 -19.98 1.65 -13.95
CA LYS A 195 -21.39 2.06 -13.95
C LYS A 195 -22.29 1.10 -13.17
N GLN A 196 -21.98 -0.19 -13.17
CA GLN A 196 -22.70 -1.17 -12.37
C GLN A 196 -22.35 -1.06 -10.89
N CYS A 197 -21.09 -0.73 -10.56
CA CYS A 197 -20.68 -0.45 -9.18
C CYS A 197 -21.41 0.75 -8.57
N TYR A 198 -21.85 1.74 -9.36
CA TYR A 198 -22.70 2.84 -8.85
C TYR A 198 -24.06 2.40 -8.31
N LYS A 199 -24.51 1.18 -8.64
CA LYS A 199 -25.73 0.60 -8.05
C LYS A 199 -25.49 0.09 -6.62
N TRP A 200 -24.24 -0.10 -6.22
CA TRP A 200 -23.90 -0.45 -4.86
C TRP A 200 -24.08 0.76 -3.95
N ASP A 201 -24.36 0.49 -2.68
CA ASP A 201 -24.65 1.50 -1.66
C ASP A 201 -23.37 2.23 -1.15
N LEU A 202 -22.39 2.41 -2.06
CA LEU A 202 -21.05 2.95 -1.79
C LEU A 202 -21.02 4.47 -1.56
N PHE A 203 -22.12 5.18 -1.81
CA PHE A 203 -22.16 6.65 -1.72
C PHE A 203 -23.21 7.15 -0.72
N SER A 204 -24.00 6.27 -0.12
CA SER A 204 -25.08 6.65 0.81
C SER A 204 -24.61 6.73 2.27
N SER A 205 -23.51 6.03 2.60
CA SER A 205 -23.04 5.95 3.98
C SER A 205 -22.46 7.28 4.43
N LYS A 206 -23.16 7.95 5.35
CA LYS A 206 -22.63 9.08 6.13
C LYS A 206 -21.52 8.67 7.11
N HIS A 207 -21.23 7.36 7.23
CA HIS A 207 -20.27 6.81 8.17
C HIS A 207 -19.01 6.35 7.46
N ILE A 208 -18.00 7.23 7.45
CA ILE A 208 -16.70 6.96 6.82
C ILE A 208 -16.06 5.66 7.32
N ASN A 209 -16.29 5.29 8.59
CA ASN A 209 -15.72 4.10 9.25
C ASN A 209 -16.17 2.76 8.64
N ARG A 210 -17.17 2.75 7.74
CA ARG A 210 -17.59 1.54 7.03
C ARG A 210 -16.75 1.24 5.80
N TYR A 211 -15.99 2.21 5.27
CA TYR A 211 -15.11 1.97 4.13
C TYR A 211 -13.76 1.43 4.59
N PHE A 212 -13.17 0.56 3.76
CA PHE A 212 -11.83 -0.01 3.96
C PHE A 212 -11.69 -0.70 5.34
N PRO A 213 -12.45 -1.77 5.60
CA PRO A 213 -12.44 -2.47 6.89
C PRO A 213 -11.05 -3.01 7.25
N HIS A 214 -10.24 -3.38 6.26
CA HIS A 214 -8.86 -3.86 6.43
C HIS A 214 -7.93 -2.85 7.12
N LEU A 215 -8.23 -1.56 7.07
CA LEU A 215 -7.44 -0.53 7.74
C LEU A 215 -7.60 -0.56 9.27
N LYS A 216 -8.64 -1.24 9.79
CA LYS A 216 -8.96 -1.37 11.22
C LYS A 216 -9.08 0.00 11.92
N ASN A 217 -9.35 0.02 13.22
CA ASN A 217 -9.47 1.26 14.00
C ASN A 217 -8.13 1.66 14.63
N HIS A 218 -7.13 1.91 13.78
CA HIS A 218 -5.82 2.43 14.18
C HIS A 218 -5.66 3.88 13.73
N ILE A 219 -4.77 4.66 14.36
CA ILE A 219 -4.57 6.08 14.01
C ILE A 219 -4.18 6.24 12.54
N ILE A 220 -3.24 5.43 12.07
CA ILE A 220 -2.79 5.43 10.67
C ILE A 220 -3.91 4.93 9.76
N GLY A 221 -4.56 3.80 10.10
CA GLY A 221 -5.69 3.28 9.34
C GLY A 221 -6.86 4.27 9.20
N ASN A 222 -7.20 4.98 10.28
CA ASN A 222 -8.22 6.02 10.28
C ASN A 222 -7.84 7.21 9.39
N LYS A 223 -6.57 7.64 9.41
CA LYS A 223 -6.08 8.71 8.52
C LYS A 223 -6.08 8.28 7.06
N ALA A 224 -5.58 7.09 6.78
CA ALA A 224 -5.59 6.50 5.44
C ALA A 224 -7.02 6.37 4.91
N ARG A 225 -7.96 5.93 5.75
CA ARG A 225 -9.39 5.84 5.42
C ARG A 225 -9.97 7.19 5.00
N ILE A 226 -9.67 8.25 5.75
CA ILE A 226 -10.11 9.60 5.43
C ILE A 226 -9.57 10.03 4.06
N ILE A 227 -8.25 9.91 3.85
CA ILE A 227 -7.60 10.31 2.59
C ILE A 227 -8.18 9.53 1.41
N LYS A 228 -8.28 8.20 1.53
CA LYS A 228 -8.87 7.35 0.49
C LYS A 228 -10.33 7.74 0.23
N TYR A 229 -11.10 8.00 1.27
CA TYR A 229 -12.50 8.40 1.11
C TYR A 229 -12.64 9.64 0.22
N TYR A 230 -11.87 10.70 0.51
CA TYR A 230 -11.91 11.91 -0.30
C TYR A 230 -11.39 11.67 -1.72
N ASN A 231 -10.36 10.86 -1.89
CA ASN A 231 -9.80 10.54 -3.21
C ASN A 231 -10.74 9.77 -4.14
N TYR A 232 -11.64 8.94 -3.59
CA TYR A 232 -12.49 8.04 -4.39
C TYR A 232 -13.98 8.41 -4.41
N PHE A 233 -14.48 9.04 -3.35
CA PHE A 233 -15.92 9.25 -3.14
C PHE A 233 -16.33 10.73 -3.07
N THR A 234 -15.40 11.68 -3.20
CA THR A 234 -15.73 13.12 -3.20
C THR A 234 -15.22 13.84 -4.45
N ASN A 235 -15.91 14.91 -4.84
CA ASN A 235 -15.50 15.73 -5.98
C ASN A 235 -14.16 16.45 -5.70
N PRO A 236 -13.23 16.52 -6.67
CA PRO A 236 -11.86 17.03 -6.47
C PRO A 236 -11.74 18.46 -5.94
N GLN A 237 -12.81 19.26 -5.95
CA GLN A 237 -12.79 20.68 -5.57
C GLN A 237 -12.83 20.96 -4.05
N HIS A 238 -12.92 19.93 -3.20
CA HIS A 238 -12.95 20.09 -1.73
C HIS A 238 -11.63 19.72 -1.02
N ASN A 239 -10.53 19.52 -1.76
CA ASN A 239 -9.32 18.89 -1.25
C ASN A 239 -8.38 19.78 -0.40
N ASP A 240 -8.59 21.09 -0.35
CA ASP A 240 -7.58 22.00 0.23
C ASP A 240 -7.75 22.32 1.73
N ASN A 241 -8.76 21.78 2.42
CA ASN A 241 -9.04 22.11 3.83
C ASN A 241 -9.39 20.90 4.71
N ILE A 242 -8.83 19.71 4.45
CA ILE A 242 -8.77 18.67 5.49
C ILE A 242 -7.69 19.11 6.48
N ASN A 243 -8.12 19.88 7.48
CA ASN A 243 -7.26 20.40 8.55
C ASN A 243 -6.26 19.34 9.02
N ASN A 244 -4.97 19.63 8.84
CA ASN A 244 -3.79 18.89 9.29
C ASN A 244 -3.65 18.83 10.83
N ASN A 245 -4.74 18.90 11.60
CA ASN A 245 -4.73 18.66 13.03
C ASN A 245 -4.63 17.16 13.28
N PHE A 246 -3.45 16.62 12.97
CA PHE A 246 -3.04 15.28 13.25
C PHE A 246 -2.71 15.16 14.73
N TYR A 247 -3.73 15.08 15.58
CA TYR A 247 -3.51 14.66 16.96
C TYR A 247 -3.00 13.21 16.95
N LEU A 248 -1.79 13.03 17.48
CA LEU A 248 -1.25 11.75 17.89
C LEU A 248 -1.91 11.45 19.24
N ASP A 249 -3.04 10.75 19.26
CA ASP A 249 -3.45 10.10 20.51
C ASP A 249 -2.43 8.98 20.77
N THR A 250 -1.71 9.10 21.86
CA THR A 250 -0.56 8.25 22.21
C THR A 250 -0.96 6.87 22.74
N GLU A 251 -2.24 6.47 22.67
CA GLU A 251 -2.75 5.38 23.50
C GLU A 251 -2.68 3.97 22.89
N ILE A 252 -2.41 3.81 21.59
CA ILE A 252 -2.28 2.47 21.00
C ILE A 252 -0.83 2.22 20.61
N SER A 253 -0.13 1.42 21.42
CA SER A 253 1.20 0.91 21.09
C SER A 253 1.16 0.17 19.74
N PRO A 254 2.16 0.38 18.86
CA PRO A 254 2.31 -0.42 17.65
C PRO A 254 2.31 -1.92 17.97
N LYS A 255 1.70 -2.71 17.08
CA LYS A 255 1.52 -4.17 17.19
C LYS A 255 2.38 -4.97 16.22
N SER A 256 2.97 -4.29 15.24
CA SER A 256 3.86 -4.87 14.23
C SER A 256 5.05 -3.94 13.96
N MET A 257 5.88 -4.28 12.98
CA MET A 257 6.97 -3.41 12.54
C MET A 257 6.64 -2.65 11.24
N GLY A 258 5.60 -3.05 10.51
CA GLY A 258 5.22 -2.47 9.22
C GLY A 258 4.46 -1.13 9.28
N ILE A 259 3.78 -0.79 8.17
CA ILE A 259 3.21 0.54 7.94
C ILE A 259 1.81 0.79 8.53
N LEU A 260 0.95 -0.22 8.72
CA LEU A 260 -0.45 0.05 9.12
C LEU A 260 -0.61 0.24 10.63
N ASP A 261 -0.16 -0.74 11.40
CA ASP A 261 -0.28 -0.78 12.86
C ASP A 261 1.08 -0.94 13.55
N GLY A 262 2.16 -0.69 12.80
CA GLY A 262 3.53 -0.93 13.25
C GLY A 262 4.37 0.33 13.45
N PHE A 263 5.60 0.11 13.94
CA PHE A 263 6.55 1.18 14.22
C PHE A 263 6.96 1.96 12.97
N ALA A 264 7.10 1.32 11.80
CA ALA A 264 7.43 2.04 10.57
C ALA A 264 6.32 3.04 10.19
N GLY A 265 5.06 2.62 10.29
CA GLY A 265 3.92 3.51 10.09
C GLY A 265 3.88 4.69 11.06
N LYS A 266 4.17 4.43 12.35
CA LYS A 266 4.31 5.47 13.36
C LYS A 266 5.40 6.47 12.98
N GLY A 267 6.56 5.99 12.56
CA GLY A 267 7.69 6.80 12.12
C GLY A 267 7.37 7.66 10.91
N LEU A 268 6.72 7.09 9.89
CA LEU A 268 6.26 7.83 8.71
C LEU A 268 5.25 8.92 9.10
N LEU A 269 4.32 8.64 10.02
CA LEU A 269 3.38 9.64 10.52
C LEU A 269 4.07 10.76 11.33
N GLN A 270 5.11 10.43 12.10
CA GLN A 270 5.92 11.42 12.82
C GLN A 270 6.66 12.33 11.82
N LEU A 271 7.27 11.76 10.77
CA LEU A 271 7.91 12.53 9.68
C LEU A 271 6.90 13.43 8.94
N THR A 272 5.67 12.94 8.71
CA THR A 272 4.59 13.75 8.14
C THR A 272 4.19 14.91 9.06
N THR A 273 4.07 14.66 10.37
CA THR A 273 3.78 15.71 11.36
C THR A 273 4.89 16.76 11.44
N LEU A 274 6.15 16.38 11.20
CA LEU A 274 7.29 17.27 11.11
C LEU A 274 7.41 18.00 9.76
N ASN A 275 6.43 17.89 8.87
CA ASN A 275 6.45 18.43 7.49
C ASN A 275 7.66 17.97 6.65
N SER A 276 8.23 16.81 6.99
CA SER A 276 9.38 16.24 6.30
C SER A 276 8.98 15.19 5.26
N LEU A 277 7.72 14.75 5.28
CA LEU A 277 7.15 13.78 4.36
C LEU A 277 5.67 14.10 4.09
N ASN A 278 5.22 14.10 2.84
CA ASN A 278 3.81 14.27 2.51
C ASN A 278 2.97 13.00 2.81
N THR A 279 1.66 13.05 2.61
CA THR A 279 0.77 11.92 2.91
C THR A 279 0.69 10.84 1.81
N ARG A 280 1.50 10.92 0.74
CA ARG A 280 1.43 9.96 -0.40
C ARG A 280 1.72 8.52 0.02
N TRP A 281 2.59 8.30 1.02
CA TRP A 281 2.86 6.97 1.54
C TRP A 281 1.60 6.26 2.04
N MET A 282 0.59 7.00 2.50
CA MET A 282 -0.68 6.41 2.97
C MET A 282 -1.50 5.77 1.84
N GLN A 283 -1.16 6.04 0.58
CA GLN A 283 -1.74 5.32 -0.55
C GLN A 283 -1.34 3.85 -0.52
N LEU A 284 -0.23 3.47 0.11
CA LEU A 284 0.21 2.07 0.25
C LEU A 284 -0.75 1.19 1.08
N LEU A 285 -1.68 1.81 1.82
CA LEU A 285 -2.73 1.17 2.64
C LEU A 285 -4.07 1.13 1.89
#